data_AF-A0AAW8M9I4-F1
#
_entry.id   AF-A0AAW8M9I4-F1
#
_cell.length_a   1.000
_cell.length_b   1.000
_cell.length_c   1.000
_cell.angle_alpha   90.00
_cell.angle_beta   90.00
_cell.angle_gamma   90.00
#
_symmetry.space_group_name_H-M   'P 1'
#
loop_
_entity.id
_entity.type
_entity.pdbx_description
1 polymer ?
#
loop_
_entity_poly.entity_id
_entity_poly.type
_entity_poly.pdbx_seq_one_letter_code
_entity_poly.pdbx_strand_id
1 'polypeptide(L)'
;MEGVKEKVIVEVAERLHGRSDEEIFQFFMSTETFARKYAVSYELEGPMYLVLDNSIIQSFKHRASKPNRDLQALSYTAFTRFVTGWSDRETHLAVTPAALYEHMGRRGNITSAEAVNALEELQLYFSDTGLRMTWIGFKSIEALVEVLAAVHADDMYLTQYFKKIEGMSWKRDLKAPFGVKLPIGIAYGEIPDDLPLKYFDAWYVKFVLTSRVERAIIQQSQHNPDALPIGSGPMAEALADLNNFNRKGALLGLGDIDMLQVCDGSRQYQQKAGYVLVGQTLDDTLADVLSHRHSYIESMGVEFGTPDTESQIKDMVNFMFSKPFSEHEKRADRIWPKLKDFMGAIATACKNASMNSTHSQ
;
A
#
# COMPACT_ATOMS: atom_id res chain seq x y z
N MET A 1 -2.09 -26.62 -16.38
CA MET A 1 -1.46 -25.81 -15.31
C MET A 1 -0.14 -26.45 -14.87
N GLU A 2 -0.06 -27.76 -14.87
CA GLU A 2 0.96 -28.48 -15.64
C GLU A 2 1.12 -27.89 -17.06
N GLY A 3 2.29 -27.75 -17.68
CA GLY A 3 3.64 -27.64 -17.12
C GLY A 3 4.05 -26.18 -16.91
N VAL A 4 3.24 -25.40 -16.19
CA VAL A 4 3.61 -24.09 -15.60
C VAL A 4 4.08 -24.30 -14.16
N LYS A 5 3.34 -25.12 -13.39
CA LYS A 5 3.65 -25.49 -12.01
C LYS A 5 5.05 -26.10 -11.87
N GLU A 6 5.36 -27.13 -12.64
CA GLU A 6 6.67 -27.80 -12.61
C GLU A 6 7.81 -26.85 -12.99
N LYS A 7 7.58 -25.94 -13.95
CA LYS A 7 8.58 -24.92 -14.32
C LYS A 7 8.87 -23.96 -13.18
N VAL A 8 7.84 -23.46 -12.49
CA VAL A 8 8.00 -22.59 -11.32
C VAL A 8 8.69 -23.33 -10.17
N ILE A 9 8.39 -24.61 -9.95
CA ILE A 9 9.06 -25.42 -8.93
C ILE A 9 10.57 -25.53 -9.21
N VAL A 10 10.96 -25.80 -10.46
CA VAL A 10 12.37 -25.88 -10.86
C VAL A 10 13.04 -24.50 -10.80
N GLU A 11 12.45 -23.46 -11.41
CA GLU A 11 12.97 -22.09 -11.42
C GLU A 11 13.26 -21.58 -9.99
N VAL A 12 12.30 -21.75 -9.07
CA VAL A 12 12.44 -21.28 -7.69
C VAL A 12 13.45 -22.13 -6.91
N ALA A 13 13.46 -23.46 -7.09
CA ALA A 13 14.41 -24.34 -6.38
C ALA A 13 15.86 -24.08 -6.81
N GLU A 14 16.12 -23.82 -8.10
CA GLU A 14 17.43 -23.44 -8.62
C GLU A 14 17.88 -22.08 -8.08
N ARG A 15 16.98 -21.08 -8.06
CA ARG A 15 17.27 -19.72 -7.57
C ARG A 15 17.51 -19.63 -6.06
N LEU A 16 16.96 -20.58 -5.29
CA LEU A 16 17.17 -20.69 -3.84
C LEU A 16 18.31 -21.65 -3.46
N HIS A 17 18.96 -22.31 -4.41
CA HIS A 17 20.03 -23.25 -4.09
C HIS A 17 21.19 -22.57 -3.35
N GLY A 18 21.66 -23.17 -2.26
CA GLY A 18 22.71 -22.62 -1.40
C GLY A 18 22.27 -21.49 -0.46
N ARG A 19 21.00 -21.09 -0.48
CA ARG A 19 20.41 -20.22 0.56
C ARG A 19 20.23 -20.99 1.86
N SER A 20 20.25 -20.27 2.98
CA SER A 20 19.92 -20.80 4.31
C SER A 20 18.41 -21.03 4.47
N ASP A 21 18.02 -21.92 5.40
CA ASP A 21 16.60 -22.20 5.68
C ASP A 21 15.82 -20.94 6.11
N GLU A 22 16.47 -20.01 6.82
CA GLU A 22 15.91 -18.71 7.22
C GLU A 22 15.64 -17.82 6.00
N GLU A 23 16.57 -17.72 5.04
CA GLU A 23 16.33 -16.99 3.78
C GLU A 23 15.23 -17.64 2.95
N ILE A 24 15.18 -18.98 2.91
CA ILE A 24 14.11 -19.73 2.20
C ILE A 24 12.75 -19.47 2.85
N PHE A 25 12.68 -19.38 4.18
CA PHE A 25 11.46 -19.02 4.91
C PHE A 25 11.05 -17.56 4.67
N GLN A 26 11.98 -16.61 4.76
CA GLN A 26 11.72 -15.20 4.44
C GLN A 26 11.25 -15.01 3.00
N PHE A 27 11.82 -15.75 2.05
CA PHE A 27 11.38 -15.78 0.67
C PHE A 27 9.93 -16.30 0.54
N PHE A 28 9.61 -17.39 1.23
CA PHE A 28 8.26 -17.98 1.22
C PHE A 28 7.23 -16.98 1.75
N MET A 29 7.46 -16.42 2.94
CA MET A 29 6.57 -15.46 3.59
C MET A 29 6.36 -14.21 2.73
N SER A 30 7.43 -13.64 2.17
CA SER A 30 7.33 -12.45 1.30
C SER A 30 6.53 -12.73 0.03
N THR A 31 6.75 -13.90 -0.59
CA THR A 31 6.00 -14.34 -1.77
C THR A 31 4.51 -14.54 -1.45
N GLU A 32 4.21 -15.12 -0.28
CA GLU A 32 2.85 -15.32 0.20
C GLU A 32 2.13 -13.98 0.42
N THR A 33 2.77 -13.00 1.05
CA THR A 33 2.21 -11.67 1.31
C THR A 33 1.80 -10.96 0.02
N PHE A 34 2.66 -10.92 -1.00
CA PHE A 34 2.32 -10.33 -2.30
C PHE A 34 1.15 -11.07 -2.98
N ALA A 35 1.21 -12.40 -3.01
CA ALA A 35 0.20 -13.23 -3.67
C ALA A 35 -1.17 -13.18 -2.97
N ARG A 36 -1.20 -13.08 -1.63
CA ARG A 36 -2.42 -12.85 -0.83
C ARG A 36 -3.01 -11.47 -1.10
N LYS A 37 -2.19 -10.41 -1.09
CA LYS A 37 -2.67 -9.04 -1.35
C LYS A 37 -3.32 -8.92 -2.73
N TYR A 38 -2.69 -9.53 -3.74
CA TYR A 38 -3.26 -9.67 -5.08
C TYR A 38 -4.59 -10.44 -5.11
N ALA A 39 -4.67 -11.58 -4.41
CA ALA A 39 -5.88 -12.39 -4.33
C ALA A 39 -7.04 -11.72 -3.57
N VAL A 40 -6.74 -10.88 -2.57
CA VAL A 40 -7.74 -10.06 -1.87
C VAL A 40 -8.28 -8.96 -2.79
N SER A 41 -7.42 -8.27 -3.56
CA SER A 41 -7.85 -7.25 -4.52
C SER A 41 -8.70 -7.76 -5.69
N TYR A 42 -8.84 -9.08 -5.86
CA TYR A 42 -9.64 -9.72 -6.93
C TYR A 42 -11.15 -9.47 -6.78
N GLU A 43 -11.59 -9.14 -5.56
CA GLU A 43 -12.94 -8.69 -5.21
C GLU A 43 -13.41 -7.50 -6.07
N LEU A 44 -12.54 -6.52 -6.29
CA LEU A 44 -12.79 -5.36 -7.16
C LEU A 44 -12.73 -5.75 -8.63
N GLU A 45 -13.34 -4.96 -9.52
CA GLU A 45 -13.48 -5.29 -10.95
C GLU A 45 -12.45 -4.60 -11.85
N GLY A 46 -12.10 -5.24 -12.96
CA GLY A 46 -11.24 -4.69 -14.02
C GLY A 46 -9.80 -5.22 -13.98
N PRO A 47 -8.95 -4.81 -14.95
CA PRO A 47 -7.52 -5.09 -14.94
C PRO A 47 -6.84 -4.57 -13.67
N MET A 48 -5.75 -5.23 -13.28
CA MET A 48 -4.95 -4.86 -12.11
C MET A 48 -3.67 -4.11 -12.50
N TYR A 49 -3.35 -3.09 -11.72
CA TYR A 49 -2.14 -2.32 -11.80
C TYR A 49 -1.40 -2.47 -10.47
N LEU A 50 -0.30 -3.21 -10.49
CA LEU A 50 0.55 -3.47 -9.33
C LEU A 50 1.41 -2.23 -9.10
N VAL A 51 0.93 -1.33 -8.25
CA VAL A 51 1.62 -0.07 -7.98
C VAL A 51 2.86 -0.36 -7.16
N LEU A 52 4.03 0.00 -7.70
CA LEU A 52 5.33 -0.32 -7.12
C LEU A 52 5.76 0.76 -6.14
N ASP A 53 5.84 0.39 -4.86
CA ASP A 53 6.56 1.16 -3.85
C ASP A 53 8.07 1.20 -4.17
N ASN A 54 8.69 2.31 -3.80
CA ASN A 54 10.13 2.51 -3.82
C ASN A 54 10.88 1.39 -3.07
N SER A 55 10.33 0.82 -2.00
CA SER A 55 10.97 -0.32 -1.31
C SER A 55 11.27 -1.51 -2.24
N ILE A 56 10.38 -1.81 -3.20
CA ILE A 56 10.54 -2.86 -4.22
C ILE A 56 11.49 -2.39 -5.32
N ILE A 57 11.36 -1.14 -5.78
CA ILE A 57 12.27 -0.56 -6.78
C ILE A 57 13.73 -0.64 -6.29
N GLN A 58 14.00 -0.29 -5.04
CA GLN A 58 15.33 -0.40 -4.43
C GLN A 58 15.82 -1.85 -4.31
N SER A 59 14.92 -2.83 -4.19
CA SER A 59 15.28 -4.26 -4.19
C SER A 59 15.80 -4.71 -5.55
N PHE A 60 15.07 -4.41 -6.64
CA PHE A 60 15.54 -4.73 -7.99
C PHE A 60 16.79 -3.94 -8.38
N LYS A 61 16.84 -2.63 -8.07
CA LYS A 61 18.00 -1.76 -8.30
C LYS A 61 19.30 -2.27 -7.68
N HIS A 62 19.21 -2.90 -6.50
CA HIS A 62 20.38 -3.31 -5.74
C HIS A 62 20.59 -4.82 -5.62
N ARG A 63 19.77 -5.66 -6.26
CA ARG A 63 19.84 -7.13 -6.19
C ARG A 63 21.26 -7.68 -6.39
N ALA A 64 21.94 -7.27 -7.46
CA ALA A 64 23.30 -7.71 -7.78
C ALA A 64 24.39 -7.35 -6.75
N SER A 65 24.11 -6.46 -5.80
CA SER A 65 25.09 -5.95 -4.82
C SER A 65 24.72 -6.20 -3.35
N LYS A 66 23.50 -6.68 -3.08
CA LYS A 66 22.97 -6.84 -1.70
C LYS A 66 22.13 -8.13 -1.60
N PRO A 67 22.64 -9.20 -0.96
CA PRO A 67 21.97 -10.52 -0.93
C PRO A 67 20.52 -10.53 -0.40
N ASN A 68 20.18 -9.65 0.55
CA ASN A 68 18.81 -9.47 1.04
C ASN A 68 17.91 -8.80 -0.03
N ARG A 69 18.41 -7.79 -0.74
CA ARG A 69 17.66 -7.15 -1.83
C ARG A 69 17.43 -8.09 -3.01
N ASP A 70 18.38 -8.99 -3.26
CA ASP A 70 18.21 -10.09 -4.22
C ASP A 70 17.10 -11.06 -3.79
N LEU A 71 17.09 -11.48 -2.52
CA LEU A 71 16.03 -12.34 -1.97
C LEU A 71 14.65 -11.70 -2.09
N GLN A 72 14.53 -10.42 -1.75
CA GLN A 72 13.29 -9.64 -1.88
C GLN A 72 12.83 -9.49 -3.35
N ALA A 73 13.75 -9.21 -4.27
CA ALA A 73 13.45 -9.17 -5.70
C ALA A 73 13.06 -10.54 -6.25
N LEU A 74 13.65 -11.63 -5.75
CA LEU A 74 13.31 -13.00 -6.09
C LEU A 74 11.90 -13.37 -5.60
N SER A 75 11.53 -13.01 -4.37
CA SER A 75 10.15 -13.19 -3.87
C SER A 75 9.11 -12.46 -4.71
N TYR A 76 9.38 -11.21 -5.08
CA TYR A 76 8.48 -10.46 -5.96
C TYR A 76 8.41 -11.10 -7.35
N THR A 77 9.54 -11.56 -7.90
CA THR A 77 9.58 -12.27 -9.19
C THR A 77 8.78 -13.58 -9.14
N ALA A 78 8.94 -14.38 -8.08
CA ALA A 78 8.15 -15.60 -7.87
C ALA A 78 6.65 -15.30 -7.76
N PHE A 79 6.26 -14.24 -7.04
CA PHE A 79 4.89 -13.73 -7.03
C PHE A 79 4.40 -13.36 -8.45
N THR A 80 5.21 -12.71 -9.28
CA THR A 80 4.77 -12.40 -10.66
C THR A 80 4.50 -13.66 -11.51
N ARG A 81 5.08 -14.84 -11.17
CA ARG A 81 4.70 -16.12 -11.78
C ARG A 81 3.28 -16.58 -11.42
N PHE A 82 2.78 -16.25 -10.22
CA PHE A 82 1.36 -16.46 -9.87
C PHE A 82 0.46 -15.61 -10.79
N VAL A 83 0.82 -14.34 -10.97
CA VAL A 83 0.12 -13.40 -11.85
C VAL A 83 0.12 -13.88 -13.31
N THR A 84 1.25 -14.33 -13.85
CA THR A 84 1.32 -14.76 -15.26
C THR A 84 0.83 -16.19 -15.51
N GLY A 85 0.77 -17.04 -14.48
CA GLY A 85 0.58 -18.49 -14.63
C GLY A 85 -0.73 -19.06 -14.05
N TRP A 86 -1.33 -18.41 -13.06
CA TRP A 86 -2.56 -18.86 -12.39
C TRP A 86 -3.70 -17.83 -12.50
N SER A 87 -3.37 -16.55 -12.42
CA SER A 87 -4.36 -15.48 -12.60
C SER A 87 -4.89 -15.44 -14.03
N ASP A 88 -6.19 -15.14 -14.13
CA ASP A 88 -6.95 -14.91 -15.36
C ASP A 88 -7.23 -13.42 -15.61
N ARG A 89 -6.69 -12.53 -14.77
CA ARG A 89 -6.88 -11.08 -14.85
C ARG A 89 -5.71 -10.42 -15.57
N GLU A 90 -6.01 -9.53 -16.50
CA GLU A 90 -5.01 -8.66 -17.12
C GLU A 90 -4.33 -7.82 -16.04
N THR A 91 -3.00 -7.92 -15.97
CA THR A 91 -2.22 -7.30 -14.91
C THR A 91 -0.95 -6.65 -15.46
N HIS A 92 -0.67 -5.43 -14.98
CA HIS A 92 0.50 -4.63 -15.33
C HIS A 92 1.24 -4.21 -14.05
N LEU A 93 2.55 -3.98 -14.15
CA LEU A 93 3.28 -3.19 -13.17
C LEU A 93 2.97 -1.71 -13.38
N ALA A 94 2.89 -0.93 -12.31
CA ALA A 94 2.61 0.49 -12.41
C ALA A 94 3.54 1.31 -11.50
N VAL A 95 4.01 2.45 -11.99
CA VAL A 95 4.83 3.39 -11.22
C VAL A 95 4.16 4.75 -11.18
N THR A 96 4.18 5.39 -10.01
CA THR A 96 3.66 6.74 -9.80
C THR A 96 4.76 7.79 -9.94
N PRO A 97 4.40 9.07 -10.15
CA PRO A 97 5.35 10.17 -10.16
C PRO A 97 6.12 10.32 -8.84
N ALA A 98 5.51 10.02 -7.69
CA ALA A 98 6.19 10.07 -6.40
C ALA A 98 7.24 8.96 -6.26
N ALA A 99 6.91 7.71 -6.62
CA ALA A 99 7.87 6.60 -6.61
C ALA A 99 9.05 6.86 -7.57
N LEU A 100 8.79 7.43 -8.75
CA LEU A 100 9.83 7.84 -9.70
C LEU A 100 10.71 8.98 -9.14
N TYR A 101 10.09 10.02 -8.56
CA TYR A 101 10.81 11.12 -7.90
C TYR A 101 11.74 10.63 -6.78
N GLU A 102 11.30 9.65 -5.99
CA GLU A 102 12.16 9.04 -4.97
C GLU A 102 13.32 8.23 -5.58
N HIS A 103 13.07 7.40 -6.59
CA HIS A 103 14.12 6.66 -7.32
C HIS A 103 15.16 7.59 -7.97
N MET A 104 14.72 8.74 -8.48
CA MET A 104 15.57 9.80 -9.07
C MET A 104 16.32 10.65 -8.02
N GLY A 105 16.16 10.35 -6.72
CA GLY A 105 16.93 10.93 -5.63
C GLY A 105 16.34 12.19 -4.98
N ARG A 106 15.02 12.43 -5.15
CA ARG A 106 14.26 13.52 -4.47
C ARG A 106 14.85 14.91 -4.69
N ARG A 107 14.97 15.30 -5.96
CA ARG A 107 15.53 16.59 -6.40
C ARG A 107 14.59 17.33 -7.33
N GLY A 108 14.61 18.65 -7.28
CA GLY A 108 13.96 19.52 -8.25
C GLY A 108 14.69 19.61 -9.59
N ASN A 109 14.12 20.37 -10.52
CA ASN A 109 14.68 20.67 -11.84
C ASN A 109 15.02 19.42 -12.68
N ILE A 110 14.18 18.38 -12.58
CA ILE A 110 14.29 17.18 -13.42
C ILE A 110 13.94 17.54 -14.87
N THR A 111 14.79 17.16 -15.80
CA THR A 111 14.58 17.37 -17.25
C THR A 111 13.87 16.17 -17.90
N SER A 112 13.26 16.39 -19.07
CA SER A 112 12.61 15.34 -19.86
C SER A 112 13.54 14.16 -20.18
N ALA A 113 14.82 14.43 -20.46
CA ALA A 113 15.81 13.39 -20.74
C ALA A 113 16.12 12.53 -19.49
N GLU A 114 16.23 13.14 -18.32
CA GLU A 114 16.43 12.41 -17.06
C GLU A 114 15.19 11.59 -16.69
N ALA A 115 14.00 12.12 -16.94
CA ALA A 115 12.74 11.41 -16.72
C ALA A 115 12.64 10.17 -17.63
N VAL A 116 12.93 10.30 -18.95
CA VAL A 116 12.97 9.16 -19.89
C VAL A 116 13.97 8.10 -19.43
N ASN A 117 15.22 8.50 -19.13
CA ASN A 117 16.25 7.57 -18.68
C ASN A 117 15.82 6.80 -17.41
N ALA A 118 15.13 7.46 -16.47
CA ALA A 118 14.64 6.81 -15.26
C ALA A 118 13.49 5.81 -15.55
N LEU A 119 12.60 6.11 -16.50
CA LEU A 119 11.56 5.17 -16.93
C LEU A 119 12.16 3.93 -17.63
N GLU A 120 13.16 4.13 -18.49
CA GLU A 120 13.90 3.04 -19.16
C GLU A 120 14.68 2.17 -18.16
N GLU A 121 15.34 2.79 -17.17
CA GLU A 121 16.03 2.09 -16.07
C GLU A 121 15.07 1.19 -15.29
N LEU A 122 13.87 1.67 -14.95
CA LEU A 122 12.85 0.84 -14.30
C LEU A 122 12.37 -0.30 -15.21
N GLN A 123 12.24 -0.10 -16.52
CA GLN A 123 11.87 -1.18 -17.45
C GLN A 123 12.92 -2.30 -17.48
N LEU A 124 14.20 -1.95 -17.42
CA LEU A 124 15.30 -2.91 -17.32
C LEU A 124 15.33 -3.64 -15.97
N TYR A 125 14.94 -2.98 -14.87
CA TYR A 125 14.89 -3.62 -13.56
C TYR A 125 13.81 -4.70 -13.46
N PHE A 126 12.64 -4.48 -14.05
CA PHE A 126 11.50 -5.38 -13.94
C PHE A 126 11.31 -6.35 -15.13
N SER A 127 12.29 -6.43 -16.05
CA SER A 127 12.23 -7.29 -17.25
C SER A 127 11.87 -8.75 -16.95
N ASP A 128 12.39 -9.29 -15.84
CA ASP A 128 12.32 -10.70 -15.49
C ASP A 128 10.96 -11.11 -14.88
N THR A 129 10.07 -10.14 -14.62
CA THR A 129 8.72 -10.37 -14.09
C THR A 129 7.76 -10.97 -15.12
N GLY A 130 8.00 -10.73 -16.41
CA GLY A 130 7.06 -11.10 -17.48
C GLY A 130 5.80 -10.22 -17.55
N LEU A 131 5.72 -9.16 -16.74
CA LEU A 131 4.61 -8.20 -16.74
C LEU A 131 5.00 -6.94 -17.53
N ARG A 132 4.03 -6.34 -18.23
CA ARG A 132 4.22 -5.03 -18.84
C ARG A 132 4.20 -3.96 -17.76
N MET A 133 5.03 -2.93 -17.90
CA MET A 133 4.99 -1.77 -17.02
C MET A 133 4.26 -0.62 -17.69
N THR A 134 3.45 0.08 -16.89
CA THR A 134 2.70 1.28 -17.25
C THR A 134 2.94 2.37 -16.21
N TRP A 135 2.33 3.53 -16.44
CA TRP A 135 2.52 4.72 -15.63
C TRP A 135 1.18 5.31 -15.18
N ILE A 136 1.13 5.82 -13.96
CA ILE A 136 -0.07 6.44 -13.39
C ILE A 136 0.12 7.96 -13.33
N GLY A 137 -0.94 8.74 -13.55
CA GLY A 137 -0.96 10.18 -13.29
C GLY A 137 -0.40 11.11 -14.38
N PHE A 138 0.19 10.59 -15.46
CA PHE A 138 0.67 11.41 -16.59
C PHE A 138 0.40 10.75 -17.95
N LYS A 139 0.46 11.56 -19.03
CA LYS A 139 0.16 11.13 -20.41
C LYS A 139 1.29 11.39 -21.41
N SER A 140 2.30 12.19 -21.04
CA SER A 140 3.50 12.46 -21.84
C SER A 140 4.68 12.76 -20.91
N ILE A 141 5.90 12.86 -21.46
CA ILE A 141 7.11 13.17 -20.69
C ILE A 141 7.08 14.62 -20.17
N GLU A 142 6.49 15.55 -20.92
CA GLU A 142 6.31 16.94 -20.52
C GLU A 142 5.38 17.03 -19.30
N ALA A 143 4.23 16.34 -19.36
CA ALA A 143 3.32 16.23 -18.23
C ALA A 143 3.98 15.54 -17.02
N LEU A 144 4.84 14.55 -17.24
CA LEU A 144 5.61 13.93 -16.16
C LEU A 144 6.55 14.94 -15.48
N VAL A 145 7.28 15.76 -16.24
CA VAL A 145 8.18 16.78 -15.68
C VAL A 145 7.40 17.82 -14.85
N GLU A 146 6.24 18.26 -15.32
CA GLU A 146 5.35 19.15 -14.56
C GLU A 146 4.89 18.50 -13.25
N VAL A 147 4.46 17.23 -13.29
CA VAL A 147 4.02 16.51 -12.10
C VAL A 147 5.17 16.21 -11.13
N LEU A 148 6.38 15.90 -11.60
CA LEU A 148 7.57 15.76 -10.76
C LEU A 148 7.93 17.07 -10.05
N ALA A 149 7.73 18.22 -10.71
CA ALA A 149 7.89 19.53 -10.08
C ALA A 149 6.82 19.81 -9.01
N ALA A 150 5.59 19.31 -9.20
CA ALA A 150 4.53 19.36 -8.18
C ALA A 150 4.88 18.48 -6.96
N VAL A 151 5.28 17.22 -7.17
CA VAL A 151 5.76 16.30 -6.11
C VAL A 151 6.90 16.95 -5.31
N HIS A 152 7.88 17.56 -5.98
CA HIS A 152 9.01 18.22 -5.32
C HIS A 152 8.59 19.42 -4.46
N ALA A 153 7.65 20.24 -4.97
CA ALA A 153 7.13 21.38 -4.22
C ALA A 153 6.40 20.92 -2.94
N ASP A 154 5.62 19.84 -3.04
CA ASP A 154 4.93 19.25 -1.90
C ASP A 154 5.92 18.61 -0.90
N ASP A 155 6.96 17.88 -1.35
CA ASP A 155 8.02 17.35 -0.48
C ASP A 155 8.65 18.46 0.39
N MET A 156 8.99 19.60 -0.23
CA MET A 156 9.53 20.75 0.47
C MET A 156 8.54 21.34 1.49
N TYR A 157 7.27 21.49 1.12
CA TYR A 157 6.22 22.01 1.99
C TYR A 157 5.94 21.07 3.17
N LEU A 158 5.65 19.79 2.88
CA LEU A 158 5.34 18.75 3.86
C LEU A 158 6.50 18.52 4.83
N THR A 159 7.75 18.50 4.34
CA THR A 159 8.94 18.41 5.22
C THR A 159 9.00 19.56 6.24
N GLN A 160 8.60 20.78 5.88
CA GLN A 160 8.54 21.91 6.82
C GLN A 160 7.30 21.83 7.73
N TYR A 161 6.15 21.43 7.18
CA TYR A 161 4.89 21.38 7.91
C TYR A 161 4.88 20.27 8.98
N PHE A 162 5.35 19.05 8.65
CA PHE A 162 5.53 17.97 9.62
C PHE A 162 6.50 18.37 10.75
N LYS A 163 7.61 19.07 10.46
CA LYS A 163 8.53 19.60 11.50
C LYS A 163 7.85 20.59 12.43
N LYS A 164 7.01 21.48 11.89
CA LYS A 164 6.22 22.43 12.69
C LYS A 164 5.31 21.68 13.64
N ILE A 165 4.60 20.66 13.14
CA ILE A 165 3.70 19.81 13.94
C ILE A 165 4.47 19.04 15.03
N GLU A 166 5.61 18.44 14.73
CA GLU A 166 6.43 17.74 15.74
C GLU A 166 7.06 18.68 16.78
N GLY A 167 7.37 19.92 16.42
CA GLY A 167 7.88 20.93 17.35
C GLY A 167 6.83 21.52 18.31
N MET A 168 5.55 21.18 18.15
CA MET A 168 4.46 21.67 19.01
C MET A 168 4.25 20.79 20.25
N SER A 169 3.81 21.41 21.34
CA SER A 169 3.30 20.66 22.50
C SER A 169 1.86 20.22 22.26
N TRP A 170 1.65 18.91 22.37
CA TRP A 170 0.38 18.23 22.16
C TRP A 170 -0.28 17.79 23.47
N LYS A 171 0.28 18.16 24.62
CA LYS A 171 -0.43 18.07 25.90
C LYS A 171 -1.74 18.86 25.81
N ARG A 172 -2.86 18.22 26.14
CA ARG A 172 -4.21 18.79 26.12
C ARG A 172 -4.97 18.39 27.39
N ASP A 173 -5.91 19.21 27.83
CA ASP A 173 -6.87 18.80 28.86
C ASP A 173 -8.03 18.04 28.22
N LEU A 174 -8.06 16.74 28.47
CA LEU A 174 -9.05 15.81 27.91
C LEU A 174 -10.31 15.70 28.78
N LYS A 175 -10.42 16.41 29.91
CA LYS A 175 -11.65 16.44 30.71
C LYS A 175 -12.84 16.98 29.90
N ALA A 176 -13.98 16.31 29.98
CA ALA A 176 -15.25 16.75 29.41
C ALA A 176 -16.37 16.65 30.47
N PRO A 177 -17.51 17.35 30.31
CA PRO A 177 -18.63 17.26 31.25
C PRO A 177 -19.20 15.83 31.38
N PHE A 178 -19.11 15.05 30.30
CA PHE A 178 -19.43 13.63 30.25
C PHE A 178 -18.32 12.91 29.47
N GLY A 179 -17.66 11.93 30.11
CA GLY A 179 -16.55 11.18 29.50
C GLY A 179 -15.28 12.01 29.28
N VAL A 180 -14.54 11.68 28.22
CA VAL A 180 -13.28 12.32 27.84
C VAL A 180 -13.36 12.88 26.42
N LYS A 181 -12.65 13.99 26.16
CA LYS A 181 -12.48 14.51 24.80
C LYS A 181 -11.65 13.51 23.99
N LEU A 182 -12.15 13.14 22.80
CA LEU A 182 -11.43 12.21 21.91
C LEU A 182 -10.22 12.91 21.27
N PRO A 183 -8.98 12.42 21.48
CA PRO A 183 -7.76 13.01 20.92
C PRO A 183 -7.79 13.18 19.40
N ILE A 184 -8.38 12.24 18.64
CA ILE A 184 -8.54 12.34 17.18
C ILE A 184 -9.36 13.56 16.75
N GLY A 185 -10.42 13.90 17.48
CA GLY A 185 -11.27 15.05 17.16
C GLY A 185 -10.56 16.38 17.41
N ILE A 186 -9.68 16.43 18.42
CA ILE A 186 -8.80 17.58 18.67
C ILE A 186 -7.77 17.67 17.55
N ALA A 187 -7.08 16.56 17.23
CA ALA A 187 -6.08 16.50 16.17
C ALA A 187 -6.64 16.93 14.80
N TYR A 188 -7.84 16.47 14.45
CA TYR A 188 -8.49 16.79 13.17
C TYR A 188 -8.83 18.27 13.04
N GLY A 189 -9.15 18.95 14.14
CA GLY A 189 -9.41 20.39 14.17
C GLY A 189 -8.15 21.27 14.11
N GLU A 190 -6.97 20.71 14.37
CA GLU A 190 -5.69 21.45 14.39
C GLU A 190 -4.97 21.43 13.03
N ILE A 191 -5.35 20.50 12.14
CA ILE A 191 -4.83 20.42 10.76
C ILE A 191 -5.85 21.06 9.79
N PRO A 192 -5.48 22.07 8.97
CA PRO A 192 -6.37 22.64 7.96
C PRO A 192 -6.81 21.63 6.91
N ASP A 193 -8.04 21.78 6.40
CA ASP A 193 -8.54 20.96 5.28
C ASP A 193 -7.94 21.39 3.92
N ASP A 194 -7.53 22.65 3.79
CA ASP A 194 -7.07 23.31 2.57
C ASP A 194 -5.53 23.43 2.49
N LEU A 195 -4.81 22.32 2.73
CA LEU A 195 -3.36 22.30 2.58
C LEU A 195 -2.96 22.68 1.13
N PRO A 196 -2.00 23.61 0.92
CA PRO A 196 -1.65 24.17 -0.38
C PRO A 196 -0.74 23.23 -1.20
N LEU A 197 -1.21 22.02 -1.44
CA LEU A 197 -0.54 20.93 -2.15
C LEU A 197 -0.84 20.98 -3.65
N LYS A 198 0.06 20.43 -4.45
CA LYS A 198 -0.01 20.43 -5.93
C LYS A 198 -0.16 19.03 -6.53
N TYR A 199 0.29 18.01 -5.82
CA TYR A 199 0.25 16.61 -6.23
C TYR A 199 -0.49 15.74 -5.21
N PHE A 200 -0.15 15.89 -3.93
CA PHE A 200 -0.77 15.09 -2.88
C PHE A 200 -2.17 15.61 -2.55
N ASP A 201 -3.11 14.68 -2.38
CA ASP A 201 -4.45 14.99 -1.90
C ASP A 201 -4.40 15.42 -0.42
N ALA A 202 -4.93 16.61 -0.14
CA ALA A 202 -4.92 17.21 1.19
C ALA A 202 -5.66 16.37 2.24
N TRP A 203 -6.68 15.60 1.84
CA TRP A 203 -7.40 14.70 2.76
C TRP A 203 -6.49 13.58 3.26
N TYR A 204 -5.73 12.94 2.37
CA TYR A 204 -4.82 11.86 2.75
C TYR A 204 -3.65 12.36 3.60
N VAL A 205 -3.09 13.53 3.28
CA VAL A 205 -2.07 14.17 4.13
C VAL A 205 -2.63 14.55 5.50
N LYS A 206 -3.81 15.16 5.54
CA LYS A 206 -4.49 15.51 6.81
C LYS A 206 -4.79 14.26 7.64
N PHE A 207 -5.21 13.16 7.02
CA PHE A 207 -5.54 11.92 7.69
C PHE A 207 -4.32 11.34 8.45
N VAL A 208 -3.18 11.24 7.77
CA VAL A 208 -1.91 10.78 8.37
C VAL A 208 -1.43 11.72 9.48
N LEU A 209 -1.45 13.04 9.24
CA LEU A 209 -1.07 14.04 10.24
C LEU A 209 -1.97 14.01 11.48
N THR A 210 -3.28 13.81 11.29
CA THR A 210 -4.26 13.71 12.37
C THR A 210 -3.92 12.54 13.29
N SER A 211 -3.62 11.36 12.74
CA SER A 211 -3.18 10.20 13.53
C SER A 211 -1.84 10.43 14.24
N ARG A 212 -0.87 11.12 13.60
CA ARG A 212 0.41 11.47 14.25
C ARG A 212 0.21 12.43 15.44
N VAL A 213 -0.65 13.42 15.29
CA VAL A 213 -1.01 14.37 16.37
C VAL A 213 -1.82 13.67 17.46
N GLU A 214 -2.76 12.80 17.12
CA GLU A 214 -3.52 11.98 18.07
C GLU A 214 -2.57 11.22 19.01
N ARG A 215 -1.61 10.48 18.43
CA ARG A 215 -0.59 9.74 19.20
C ARG A 215 0.21 10.65 20.13
N ALA A 216 0.59 11.84 19.68
CA ALA A 216 1.29 12.82 20.50
C ALA A 216 0.42 13.35 21.67
N ILE A 217 -0.88 13.59 21.43
CA ILE A 217 -1.84 13.97 22.48
C ILE A 217 -1.96 12.86 23.53
N ILE A 218 -2.13 11.60 23.11
CA ILE A 218 -2.23 10.43 24.00
C ILE A 218 -0.99 10.36 24.89
N GLN A 219 0.21 10.31 24.29
CA GLN A 219 1.48 10.17 25.01
C GLN A 219 1.77 11.32 25.98
N GLN A 220 1.41 12.56 25.61
CA GLN A 220 1.69 13.75 26.44
C GLN A 220 0.61 14.03 27.51
N SER A 221 -0.58 13.42 27.40
CA SER A 221 -1.73 13.69 28.27
C SER A 221 -2.13 12.54 29.20
N GLN A 222 -1.55 11.34 29.02
CA GLN A 222 -1.80 10.11 29.81
C GLN A 222 -1.68 10.23 31.34
N HIS A 223 -1.04 11.29 31.86
CA HIS A 223 -0.80 11.47 33.30
C HIS A 223 -1.99 12.06 34.07
N ASN A 224 -3.13 12.30 33.43
CA ASN A 224 -4.36 12.80 34.07
C ASN A 224 -5.31 11.61 34.37
N PRO A 225 -5.36 11.07 35.61
CA PRO A 225 -6.15 9.86 35.90
C PRO A 225 -7.66 10.07 35.72
N ASP A 226 -8.14 11.30 35.87
CA ASP A 226 -9.54 11.68 35.68
C ASP A 226 -9.94 11.80 34.19
N ALA A 227 -8.97 11.75 33.27
CA ALA A 227 -9.19 11.91 31.84
C ALA A 227 -8.14 11.14 31.02
N LEU A 228 -8.11 9.83 31.22
CA LEU A 228 -7.25 8.94 30.46
C LEU A 228 -7.59 9.03 28.95
N PRO A 229 -6.58 9.21 28.08
CA PRO A 229 -6.79 9.29 26.64
C PRO A 229 -7.28 7.95 26.07
N ILE A 230 -8.23 8.01 25.12
CA ILE A 230 -8.71 6.87 24.35
C ILE A 230 -8.28 7.10 22.90
N GLY A 231 -7.46 6.21 22.33
CA GLY A 231 -7.03 6.29 20.94
C GLY A 231 -8.03 5.65 19.97
N SER A 232 -7.94 6.01 18.70
CA SER A 232 -8.80 5.53 17.61
C SER A 232 -8.53 4.09 17.15
N GLY A 233 -7.52 3.43 17.73
CA GLY A 233 -7.20 2.02 17.49
C GLY A 233 -6.09 1.78 16.46
N PRO A 234 -5.84 0.51 16.08
CA PRO A 234 -4.62 0.08 15.37
C PRO A 234 -4.36 0.83 14.07
N MET A 235 -5.40 1.12 13.29
CA MET A 235 -5.26 1.87 12.04
C MET A 235 -4.63 3.25 12.24
N ALA A 236 -4.99 3.97 13.33
CA ALA A 236 -4.41 5.27 13.62
C ALA A 236 -2.97 5.16 14.13
N GLU A 237 -2.62 4.08 14.83
CA GLU A 237 -1.24 3.79 15.21
C GLU A 237 -0.37 3.53 13.98
N ALA A 238 -0.83 2.67 13.06
CA ALA A 238 -0.14 2.38 11.79
C ALA A 238 0.00 3.63 10.89
N LEU A 239 -1.07 4.44 10.75
CA LEU A 239 -1.01 5.73 10.04
C LEU A 239 0.03 6.68 10.67
N ALA A 240 0.10 6.73 12.00
CA ALA A 240 1.06 7.58 12.70
C ALA A 240 2.52 7.16 12.46
N ASP A 241 2.80 5.92 12.04
CA ASP A 241 4.13 5.38 11.76
C ASP A 241 4.57 5.42 10.29
N LEU A 242 3.66 5.62 9.33
CA LEU A 242 3.98 5.74 7.89
C LEU A 242 5.06 6.77 7.57
N ASN A 243 5.17 7.84 8.35
CA ASN A 243 6.13 8.91 8.10
C ASN A 243 7.07 9.11 9.27
N ASN A 244 8.34 9.37 8.97
CA ASN A 244 9.36 9.67 9.98
C ASN A 244 10.43 10.59 9.39
N PHE A 245 11.26 11.21 10.24
CA PHE A 245 12.39 12.02 9.78
C PHE A 245 13.68 11.21 9.76
N ASN A 246 14.45 11.34 8.67
CA ASN A 246 15.81 10.83 8.65
C ASN A 246 16.76 11.70 9.50
N ARG A 247 17.99 11.23 9.76
CA ARG A 247 19.01 11.97 10.54
C ARG A 247 19.41 13.34 9.97
N LYS A 248 19.06 13.64 8.71
CA LYS A 248 19.28 14.94 8.06
C LYS A 248 18.02 15.84 8.12
N GLY A 249 16.94 15.38 8.75
CA GLY A 249 15.68 16.09 8.86
C GLY A 249 14.89 16.16 7.55
N ALA A 250 15.03 15.20 6.63
CA ALA A 250 14.08 15.07 5.51
C ALA A 250 12.98 14.05 5.84
N LEU A 251 11.77 14.32 5.37
CA LEU A 251 10.59 13.48 5.62
C LEU A 251 10.65 12.19 4.79
N LEU A 252 10.65 11.04 5.45
CA LEU A 252 10.52 9.72 4.85
C LEU A 252 9.03 9.33 4.73
N GLY A 253 8.72 8.45 3.79
CA GLY A 253 7.37 7.92 3.55
C GLY A 253 6.44 8.81 2.73
N LEU A 254 6.97 9.71 1.89
CA LEU A 254 6.14 10.40 0.89
C LEU A 254 5.60 9.42 -0.15
N GLY A 255 6.40 8.41 -0.52
CA GLY A 255 5.91 7.25 -1.27
C GLY A 255 4.76 6.53 -0.57
N ASP A 256 4.78 6.43 0.76
CA ASP A 256 3.74 5.72 1.53
C ASP A 256 2.41 6.47 1.54
N ILE A 257 2.44 7.81 1.65
CA ILE A 257 1.25 8.67 1.45
C ILE A 257 0.74 8.55 0.01
N ASP A 258 1.64 8.51 -0.99
CA ASP A 258 1.25 8.36 -2.40
C ASP A 258 0.58 7.01 -2.66
N MET A 259 1.16 5.94 -2.13
CA MET A 259 0.62 4.58 -2.19
C MET A 259 -0.75 4.49 -1.51
N LEU A 260 -0.92 5.16 -0.36
CA LEU A 260 -2.20 5.26 0.33
C LEU A 260 -3.26 5.98 -0.52
N GLN A 261 -2.96 7.18 -1.06
CA GLN A 261 -3.94 7.93 -1.86
C GLN A 261 -4.34 7.18 -3.14
N VAL A 262 -3.40 6.52 -3.84
CA VAL A 262 -3.71 5.83 -5.11
C VAL A 262 -4.31 4.43 -4.91
N CYS A 263 -3.90 3.67 -3.88
CA CYS A 263 -4.29 2.27 -3.68
C CYS A 263 -5.42 2.05 -2.65
N ASP A 264 -6.05 3.10 -2.11
CA ASP A 264 -7.18 2.99 -1.18
C ASP A 264 -8.33 2.13 -1.75
N GLY A 265 -8.53 0.93 -1.20
CA GLY A 265 -9.53 -0.03 -1.67
C GLY A 265 -10.96 0.46 -1.45
N SER A 266 -11.25 1.10 -0.32
CA SER A 266 -12.55 1.73 -0.03
C SER A 266 -12.89 2.81 -1.05
N ARG A 267 -11.93 3.67 -1.42
CA ARG A 267 -12.13 4.71 -2.45
C ARG A 267 -12.35 4.10 -3.83
N GLN A 268 -11.54 3.11 -4.20
CA GLN A 268 -11.67 2.43 -5.50
C GLN A 268 -13.02 1.71 -5.66
N TYR A 269 -13.50 1.07 -4.58
CA TYR A 269 -14.82 0.44 -4.52
C TYR A 269 -15.95 1.42 -4.85
N GLN A 270 -15.91 2.63 -4.26
CA GLN A 270 -16.91 3.67 -4.49
C GLN A 270 -16.80 4.27 -5.90
N GLN A 271 -15.58 4.51 -6.39
CA GLN A 271 -15.34 5.16 -7.69
C GLN A 271 -15.60 4.27 -8.90
N LYS A 272 -15.43 2.95 -8.78
CA LYS A 272 -15.69 1.96 -9.86
C LYS A 272 -15.01 2.34 -11.18
N ALA A 273 -13.73 2.74 -11.11
CA ALA A 273 -12.96 3.30 -12.24
C ALA A 273 -12.71 2.34 -13.42
N GLY A 274 -13.20 1.10 -13.36
CA GLY A 274 -12.98 0.06 -14.38
C GLY A 274 -11.61 -0.61 -14.31
N TYR A 275 -10.84 -0.36 -13.26
CA TYR A 275 -9.54 -0.99 -12.98
C TYR A 275 -9.25 -0.97 -11.47
N VAL A 276 -8.23 -1.73 -11.06
CA VAL A 276 -7.79 -1.86 -9.66
C VAL A 276 -6.31 -1.51 -9.51
N LEU A 277 -5.99 -0.53 -8.69
CA LEU A 277 -4.65 -0.17 -8.23
C LEU A 277 -4.34 -0.95 -6.95
N VAL A 278 -3.34 -1.85 -7.02
CA VAL A 278 -2.95 -2.75 -5.93
C VAL A 278 -1.55 -2.40 -5.46
N GLY A 279 -1.44 -1.72 -4.32
CA GLY A 279 -0.16 -1.28 -3.78
C GLY A 279 0.73 -2.44 -3.33
N GLN A 280 1.90 -2.58 -3.94
CA GLN A 280 2.91 -3.57 -3.61
C GLN A 280 4.04 -2.89 -2.81
N THR A 281 4.35 -3.41 -1.62
CA THR A 281 5.39 -2.87 -0.73
C THR A 281 6.05 -3.99 0.08
N LEU A 282 7.28 -3.75 0.53
CA LEU A 282 8.02 -4.54 1.52
C LEU A 282 8.01 -3.88 2.92
N ASP A 283 7.26 -2.79 3.09
CA ASP A 283 7.05 -2.11 4.37
C ASP A 283 5.79 -2.65 5.04
N ASP A 284 5.94 -3.25 6.23
CA ASP A 284 4.84 -3.88 6.96
C ASP A 284 3.80 -2.85 7.46
N THR A 285 4.22 -1.62 7.78
CA THR A 285 3.33 -0.55 8.24
C THR A 285 2.45 -0.05 7.08
N LEU A 286 3.03 0.20 5.90
CA LEU A 286 2.26 0.53 4.70
C LEU A 286 1.38 -0.65 4.26
N ALA A 287 1.86 -1.89 4.38
CA ALA A 287 1.05 -3.07 4.08
C ALA A 287 -0.19 -3.15 4.98
N ASP A 288 -0.04 -2.89 6.28
CA ASP A 288 -1.13 -2.90 7.26
C ASP A 288 -2.13 -1.74 7.05
N VAL A 289 -1.65 -0.51 6.80
CA VAL A 289 -2.57 0.61 6.49
C VAL A 289 -3.37 0.32 5.21
N LEU A 290 -2.73 -0.19 4.16
CA LEU A 290 -3.43 -0.58 2.94
C LEU A 290 -4.41 -1.74 3.16
N SER A 291 -4.13 -2.65 4.09
CA SER A 291 -5.07 -3.70 4.52
C SER A 291 -6.31 -3.11 5.19
N HIS A 292 -6.15 -2.18 6.14
CA HIS A 292 -7.26 -1.47 6.78
C HIS A 292 -8.11 -0.65 5.77
N ARG A 293 -7.48 -0.07 4.75
CA ARG A 293 -8.16 0.61 3.62
C ARG A 293 -8.73 -0.34 2.57
N HIS A 294 -8.52 -1.65 2.67
CA HIS A 294 -9.18 -2.65 1.83
C HIS A 294 -10.46 -3.15 2.50
N SER A 295 -11.37 -2.21 2.75
CA SER A 295 -12.67 -2.47 3.39
C SER A 295 -13.80 -1.79 2.63
N TYR A 296 -14.92 -2.51 2.45
CA TYR A 296 -16.09 -2.00 1.74
C TYR A 296 -17.21 -1.72 2.74
N ILE A 297 -17.86 -0.56 2.56
CA ILE A 297 -19.00 -0.14 3.39
C ILE A 297 -20.11 0.24 2.43
N GLU A 298 -21.22 -0.50 2.53
CA GLU A 298 -22.51 -0.14 1.95
C GLU A 298 -23.45 0.13 3.12
N SER A 299 -24.19 1.23 3.08
CA SER A 299 -25.07 1.66 4.17
C SER A 299 -26.34 2.30 3.66
N MET A 300 -27.42 2.16 4.43
CA MET A 300 -28.72 2.73 4.14
C MET A 300 -29.29 3.33 5.42
N GLY A 301 -29.88 4.51 5.32
CA GLY A 301 -30.45 5.25 6.44
C GLY A 301 -31.94 5.53 6.25
N VAL A 302 -32.62 5.88 7.35
CA VAL A 302 -34.02 6.31 7.37
C VAL A 302 -34.09 7.71 7.97
N GLU A 303 -34.71 8.64 7.24
CA GLU A 303 -35.00 10.00 7.68
C GLU A 303 -36.45 10.07 8.21
N PHE A 304 -36.57 9.97 9.54
CA PHE A 304 -37.86 9.97 10.22
C PHE A 304 -38.59 11.32 10.10
N GLY A 305 -39.90 11.24 9.89
CA GLY A 305 -40.78 12.43 9.79
C GLY A 305 -41.00 12.90 8.35
N THR A 306 -40.41 12.23 7.36
CA THR A 306 -40.65 12.45 5.93
C THR A 306 -41.84 11.61 5.43
N PRO A 307 -42.56 12.02 4.38
CA PRO A 307 -43.60 11.18 3.74
C PRO A 307 -43.06 9.83 3.25
N ASP A 308 -41.77 9.75 2.94
CA ASP A 308 -41.11 8.56 2.40
C ASP A 308 -40.62 7.57 3.49
N THR A 309 -40.81 7.88 4.79
CA THR A 309 -40.31 7.08 5.92
C THR A 309 -40.66 5.60 5.79
N GLU A 310 -41.90 5.23 5.39
CA GLU A 310 -42.29 3.83 5.22
C GLU A 310 -41.56 3.13 4.07
N SER A 311 -41.27 3.83 2.97
CA SER A 311 -40.48 3.27 1.87
C SER A 311 -39.03 3.08 2.30
N GLN A 312 -38.44 4.08 2.94
CA GLN A 312 -37.06 4.01 3.43
C GLN A 312 -36.85 2.87 4.45
N ILE A 313 -37.83 2.64 5.35
CA ILE A 313 -37.81 1.48 6.26
C ILE A 313 -37.85 0.17 5.47
N LYS A 314 -38.73 0.06 4.48
CA LYS A 314 -38.84 -1.13 3.63
C LYS A 314 -37.55 -1.40 2.86
N ASP A 315 -36.94 -0.35 2.31
CA ASP A 315 -35.69 -0.45 1.54
C ASP A 315 -34.51 -0.81 2.46
N MET A 316 -34.43 -0.26 3.67
CA MET A 316 -33.45 -0.65 4.68
C MET A 316 -33.59 -2.13 5.06
N VAL A 317 -34.82 -2.61 5.25
CA VAL A 317 -35.10 -4.04 5.52
C VAL A 317 -34.69 -4.92 4.33
N ASN A 318 -35.03 -4.52 3.10
CA ASN A 318 -34.58 -5.22 1.88
C ASN A 318 -33.06 -5.27 1.79
N PHE A 319 -32.38 -4.17 2.13
CA PHE A 319 -30.92 -4.07 2.14
C PHE A 319 -30.28 -4.99 3.19
N MET A 320 -30.84 -5.07 4.41
CA MET A 320 -30.38 -6.00 5.46
C MET A 320 -30.43 -7.48 5.04
N PHE A 321 -31.38 -7.86 4.17
CA PHE A 321 -31.47 -9.22 3.61
C PHE A 321 -30.82 -9.36 2.23
N SER A 322 -30.29 -8.28 1.66
CA SER A 322 -29.52 -8.32 0.43
C SER A 322 -28.12 -8.89 0.67
N LYS A 323 -27.44 -9.32 -0.39
CA LYS A 323 -26.03 -9.72 -0.35
C LYS A 323 -25.20 -8.73 -1.17
N PRO A 324 -24.95 -7.51 -0.67
CA PRO A 324 -24.38 -6.42 -1.46
C PRO A 324 -22.99 -6.76 -2.01
N PHE A 325 -22.24 -7.60 -1.30
CA PHE A 325 -20.88 -8.01 -1.68
C PHE A 325 -20.80 -9.37 -2.41
N SER A 326 -21.93 -9.98 -2.80
CA SER A 326 -21.95 -11.33 -3.37
C SER A 326 -21.15 -11.50 -4.67
N GLU A 327 -20.99 -10.46 -5.48
CA GLU A 327 -20.10 -10.51 -6.65
C GLU A 327 -18.61 -10.38 -6.27
N HIS A 328 -18.27 -9.75 -5.15
CA HIS A 328 -16.91 -9.70 -4.63
C HIS A 328 -16.50 -11.06 -4.05
N GLU A 329 -17.37 -11.66 -3.22
CA GLU A 329 -17.23 -13.03 -2.71
C GLU A 329 -16.98 -14.02 -3.86
N LYS A 330 -17.84 -14.01 -4.89
CA LYS A 330 -17.69 -14.85 -6.10
C LYS A 330 -16.39 -14.64 -6.87
N ARG A 331 -15.72 -13.50 -6.75
CA ARG A 331 -14.42 -13.24 -7.39
C ARG A 331 -13.27 -13.73 -6.52
N ALA A 332 -13.33 -13.49 -5.21
CA ALA A 332 -12.41 -14.02 -4.23
C ALA A 332 -12.37 -15.57 -4.28
N ASP A 333 -13.54 -16.22 -4.32
CA ASP A 333 -13.68 -17.69 -4.40
C ASP A 333 -13.02 -18.31 -5.65
N ARG A 334 -12.87 -17.54 -6.75
CA ARG A 334 -12.19 -18.01 -7.97
C ARG A 334 -10.66 -18.01 -7.84
N ILE A 335 -10.10 -17.10 -7.04
CA ILE A 335 -8.65 -16.91 -6.93
C ILE A 335 -8.05 -17.66 -5.72
N TRP A 336 -8.80 -17.86 -4.63
CA TRP A 336 -8.31 -18.59 -3.45
C TRP A 336 -7.79 -20.01 -3.74
N PRO A 337 -8.48 -20.86 -4.54
CA PRO A 337 -7.96 -22.19 -4.88
C PRO A 337 -6.68 -22.13 -5.71
N LYS A 338 -6.58 -21.15 -6.62
CA LYS A 338 -5.41 -20.90 -7.45
C LYS A 338 -4.21 -20.46 -6.61
N LEU A 339 -4.41 -19.56 -5.66
CA LEU A 339 -3.38 -19.13 -4.71
C LEU A 339 -2.88 -20.30 -3.87
N LYS A 340 -3.79 -21.16 -3.38
CA LYS A 340 -3.43 -22.35 -2.59
C LYS A 340 -2.56 -23.33 -3.39
N ASP A 341 -2.90 -23.56 -4.66
CA ASP A 341 -2.09 -24.41 -5.54
C ASP A 341 -0.70 -23.82 -5.83
N PHE A 342 -0.64 -22.52 -6.12
CA PHE A 342 0.62 -21.79 -6.30
C PHE A 342 1.51 -21.84 -5.05
N MET A 343 0.98 -21.53 -3.86
CA MET A 343 1.76 -21.61 -2.62
C MET A 343 2.20 -23.03 -2.28
N GLY A 344 1.43 -24.06 -2.68
CA GLY A 344 1.86 -25.45 -2.62
C GLY A 344 3.04 -25.78 -3.55
N ALA A 345 3.10 -25.14 -4.74
CA ALA A 345 4.24 -25.22 -5.64
C ALA A 345 5.47 -24.53 -5.04
N ILE A 346 5.32 -23.31 -4.50
CA ILE A 346 6.40 -22.57 -3.83
C ILE A 346 6.95 -23.35 -2.62
N ALA A 347 6.09 -23.93 -1.76
CA ALA A 347 6.51 -24.77 -0.64
C ALA A 347 7.32 -26.00 -1.10
N THR A 348 6.93 -26.60 -2.22
CA THR A 348 7.66 -27.73 -2.83
C THR A 348 9.04 -27.29 -3.33
N ALA A 349 9.13 -26.12 -3.97
CA ALA A 349 10.40 -25.55 -4.44
C ALA A 349 11.36 -25.23 -3.28
N CYS A 350 10.86 -24.58 -2.22
CA CYS A 350 11.62 -24.28 -0.99
C CYS A 350 12.17 -25.56 -0.35
N LYS A 351 11.36 -26.61 -0.26
CA LYS A 351 11.79 -27.93 0.25
C LYS A 351 12.92 -28.54 -0.59
N ASN A 352 12.78 -28.49 -1.92
CA ASN A 352 13.80 -29.03 -2.83
C ASN A 352 15.12 -28.25 -2.72
N ALA A 353 15.08 -26.92 -2.55
CA ALA A 353 16.27 -26.10 -2.35
C ALA A 353 17.03 -26.47 -1.05
N SER A 354 16.33 -26.57 0.09
CA SER A 354 16.90 -26.94 1.39
C SER A 354 17.52 -28.36 1.38
N MET A 355 16.86 -29.33 0.73
CA MET A 355 17.40 -30.69 0.56
C MET A 355 18.68 -30.73 -0.29
N ASN A 356 18.81 -29.86 -1.29
CA ASN A 356 20.01 -29.80 -2.12
C ASN A 356 21.18 -29.07 -1.42
N SER A 357 20.88 -28.14 -0.50
CA SER A 357 21.89 -27.47 0.34
C SER A 357 22.58 -28.42 1.33
N THR A 358 21.87 -29.44 1.84
CA THR A 358 22.41 -30.42 2.82
C THR A 358 23.27 -31.52 2.21
N HIS A 359 23.21 -31.74 0.89
CA HIS A 359 24.09 -32.67 0.18
C HIS A 359 25.37 -32.04 -0.39
N SER A 360 25.61 -30.76 -0.11
CA SER A 360 26.72 -29.95 -0.67
C SER A 360 27.74 -29.48 0.39
N GLN A 361 27.74 -30.09 1.58
CA GLN A 361 28.68 -29.86 2.69
C GLN A 361 29.59 -31.07 2.94
#